data_AF-A0A2V8U784-F1
#
_entry.id   AF-A0A2V8U784-F1
#
_cell.length_a   1.000
_cell.length_b   1.000
_cell.length_c   1.000
_cell.angle_alpha   90.00
_cell.angle_beta   90.00
_cell.angle_gamma   90.00
#
_symmetry.space_group_name_H-M   'P 1'
#
loop_
_entity.id
_entity.type
_entity.pdbx_description
1 polymer ?
#
loop_
_entity_poly.entity_id
_entity_poly.type
_entity_poly.pdbx_seq_one_letter_code
_entity_poly.pdbx_strand_id
1 'polypeptide(L)'
;MEIDRRLFLTSLGGAASVSLMDPEARADALEDYMSQQLDAAAPAKTAQKFPTVAEIEAQVETRDYRRGTGSLFVAGQRGGNVKKLEPMPPKPTLLDFFKYRFAPANHVLQSATRALKTGMSEEVILACLLHDVVQSLIKTDHGWWGAQLFEPYVSAKTSFAIRYHQALRFYPDPAAGYEYPDLYRRIFGEDYVPPPHIEAAYKFVRNHKWYMEPRMVTVNDL
;
A
#
# COMPACT_ATOMS: atom_id res chain seq x y z
N MET A 1 -24.61 -30.82 22.83
CA MET A 1 -25.88 -30.24 23.31
C MET A 1 -26.67 -31.39 23.92
N GLU A 2 -26.97 -31.35 25.20
CA GLU A 2 -27.86 -32.33 25.82
C GLU A 2 -29.31 -31.90 25.54
N ILE A 3 -30.09 -32.76 24.88
CA ILE A 3 -31.49 -32.49 24.56
C ILE A 3 -32.36 -33.04 25.69
N ASP A 4 -33.15 -32.18 26.32
CA ASP A 4 -34.21 -32.63 27.23
C ASP A 4 -35.33 -33.28 26.39
N ARG A 5 -35.30 -34.61 26.36
CA ARG A 5 -36.28 -35.43 25.64
C ARG A 5 -37.72 -35.13 26.05
N ARG A 6 -37.97 -34.78 27.31
CA ARG A 6 -39.33 -34.49 27.79
C ARG A 6 -39.83 -33.16 27.22
N LEU A 7 -38.97 -32.14 27.17
CA LEU A 7 -39.31 -30.85 26.57
C LEU A 7 -39.52 -30.96 25.06
N PHE A 8 -38.66 -31.70 24.35
CA PHE A 8 -38.82 -31.96 22.91
C PHE A 8 -40.13 -32.69 22.59
N LEU A 9 -40.44 -33.78 23.31
CA LEU A 9 -41.70 -34.50 23.07
C LEU A 9 -42.91 -33.63 23.41
N THR A 10 -42.80 -32.73 24.40
CA THR A 10 -43.87 -31.80 24.75
C THR A 10 -44.07 -30.73 23.67
N SER A 11 -43.00 -30.19 23.07
CA SER A 11 -43.10 -29.21 21.99
C SER A 11 -43.78 -29.77 20.73
N LEU A 12 -43.71 -31.09 20.53
CA LEU A 12 -44.40 -31.79 19.44
C LEU A 12 -45.81 -32.29 19.82
N GLY A 13 -46.38 -31.80 20.93
CA GLY A 13 -47.73 -32.18 21.36
C GLY A 13 -47.82 -33.52 22.10
N GLY A 14 -46.71 -34.01 22.65
CA GLY A 14 -46.62 -35.19 23.51
C GLY A 14 -46.21 -36.47 22.79
N ALA A 15 -45.85 -37.50 23.57
CA ALA A 15 -45.33 -38.77 23.05
C ALA A 15 -46.34 -39.52 22.14
N ALA A 16 -47.64 -39.36 22.37
CA ALA A 16 -48.68 -39.95 21.54
C ALA A 16 -48.69 -39.35 20.12
N SER A 17 -48.64 -38.03 20.01
CA SER A 17 -48.55 -37.31 18.73
C SER A 17 -47.29 -37.69 17.96
N VAL A 18 -46.14 -37.75 18.64
CA VAL A 18 -44.86 -38.17 18.03
C VAL A 18 -44.92 -39.62 17.55
N SER A 19 -45.61 -40.51 18.27
CA SER A 19 -45.73 -41.92 17.88
C SER A 19 -46.51 -42.13 16.57
N LEU A 20 -47.34 -41.16 16.17
CA LEU A 20 -48.10 -41.15 14.93
C LEU A 20 -47.35 -40.51 13.75
N MET A 21 -46.23 -39.81 14.01
CA MET A 21 -45.37 -39.25 12.96
C MET A 21 -44.55 -40.37 12.31
N ASP A 22 -44.31 -40.26 11.00
CA ASP A 22 -43.35 -41.12 10.31
C ASP A 22 -41.90 -40.78 10.70
N PRO A 23 -40.93 -41.67 10.41
CA PRO A 23 -39.54 -41.47 10.82
C PRO A 23 -38.89 -40.19 10.28
N GLU A 24 -39.19 -39.78 9.04
CA GLU A 24 -38.62 -38.58 8.43
C GLU A 24 -39.17 -37.33 9.14
N ALA A 25 -40.49 -37.28 9.36
CA ALA A 25 -41.12 -36.17 10.08
C ALA A 25 -40.59 -36.01 11.53
N ARG A 26 -40.18 -37.11 12.18
CA ARG A 26 -39.53 -37.04 13.51
C ARG A 26 -38.11 -36.52 13.43
N ALA A 27 -37.36 -36.88 12.38
CA ALA A 27 -36.00 -36.41 12.16
C ALA A 27 -36.01 -34.90 11.86
N ASP A 28 -36.85 -34.45 10.92
CA ASP A 28 -37.03 -33.03 10.57
C ASP A 28 -37.42 -32.19 11.80
N ALA A 29 -38.36 -32.69 12.61
CA ALA A 29 -38.79 -32.00 13.82
C ALA A 29 -37.68 -31.91 14.89
N LEU A 30 -36.83 -32.94 14.98
CA LEU A 30 -35.68 -32.93 15.89
C LEU A 30 -34.61 -31.96 15.40
N GLU A 31 -34.31 -31.94 14.10
CA GLU A 31 -33.36 -31.01 13.48
C GLU A 31 -33.82 -29.55 13.64
N ASP A 32 -35.09 -29.25 13.37
CA ASP A 32 -35.67 -27.92 13.57
C ASP A 32 -35.60 -27.48 15.05
N TYR A 33 -35.97 -28.38 15.98
CA TYR A 33 -35.86 -28.10 17.42
C TYR A 33 -34.41 -27.82 17.85
N MET A 34 -33.44 -28.57 17.32
CA MET A 34 -32.02 -28.34 17.58
C MET A 34 -31.54 -27.00 17.00
N SER A 35 -32.00 -26.63 15.80
CA SER A 35 -31.69 -25.33 15.19
C SER A 35 -32.23 -24.17 16.05
N GLN A 36 -33.47 -24.27 16.52
CA GLN A 36 -34.07 -23.24 17.38
C GLN A 36 -33.36 -23.11 18.73
N GLN A 37 -32.91 -24.22 19.33
CA GLN A 37 -32.11 -24.19 20.56
C GLN A 37 -30.74 -23.53 20.34
N LEU A 38 -30.10 -23.79 19.19
CA LEU A 38 -28.86 -23.12 18.81
C LEU A 38 -29.08 -21.61 18.62
N ASP A 39 -30.16 -21.21 17.95
CA ASP A 39 -30.49 -19.80 17.72
C ASP A 39 -30.84 -19.07 19.03
N ALA A 40 -31.52 -19.75 19.97
CA ALA A 40 -31.84 -19.21 21.29
C ALA A 40 -30.61 -19.14 22.22
N ALA A 41 -29.65 -20.05 22.05
CA ALA A 41 -28.38 -20.06 22.77
C ALA A 41 -27.33 -19.13 22.14
N ALA A 42 -27.54 -18.65 20.91
CA ALA A 42 -26.70 -17.64 20.31
C ALA A 42 -26.72 -16.39 21.20
N PRO A 43 -25.55 -15.84 21.60
CA PRO A 43 -25.53 -14.64 22.40
C PRO A 43 -26.32 -13.56 21.67
N ALA A 44 -27.31 -12.97 22.36
CA ALA A 44 -28.06 -11.84 21.83
C ALA A 44 -27.06 -10.86 21.22
N LYS A 45 -27.25 -10.50 19.94
CA LYS A 45 -26.42 -9.49 19.29
C LYS A 45 -26.54 -8.22 20.13
N THR A 46 -25.57 -7.99 21.01
CA THR A 46 -25.48 -6.76 21.77
C THR A 46 -25.52 -5.64 20.75
N ALA A 47 -26.35 -4.62 21.00
CA ALA A 47 -26.41 -3.45 20.15
C ALA A 47 -24.97 -2.93 20.02
N GLN A 48 -24.35 -3.18 18.87
CA GLN A 48 -22.93 -2.96 18.70
C GLN A 48 -22.74 -1.45 18.73
N LYS A 49 -22.24 -0.92 19.85
CA LYS A 49 -21.98 0.51 19.98
C LYS A 49 -20.86 0.85 19.00
N PHE A 50 -21.23 1.50 17.90
CA PHE A 50 -20.25 1.98 16.93
C PHE A 50 -19.49 3.17 17.53
N PRO A 51 -18.17 3.26 17.31
CA PRO A 51 -17.40 4.41 17.76
C PRO A 51 -17.81 5.67 16.99
N THR A 52 -17.79 6.81 17.66
CA THR A 52 -17.91 8.14 17.07
C THR A 52 -16.65 8.51 16.26
N VAL A 53 -16.76 9.51 15.39
CA VAL A 53 -15.60 10.03 14.64
C VAL A 53 -14.49 10.50 15.59
N ALA A 54 -14.84 11.18 16.68
CA ALA A 54 -13.87 11.64 17.69
C ALA A 54 -13.14 10.47 18.37
N GLU A 55 -13.85 9.39 18.70
CA GLU A 55 -13.24 8.17 19.27
C GLU A 55 -12.32 7.45 18.27
N ILE A 56 -12.68 7.43 16.98
CA ILE A 56 -11.82 6.87 15.91
C ILE A 56 -10.56 7.74 15.75
N GLU A 57 -10.70 9.05 15.74
CA GLU A 57 -9.58 9.98 15.57
C GLU A 57 -8.60 9.95 16.74
N ALA A 58 -9.09 9.82 17.98
CA ALA A 58 -8.26 9.71 19.17
C ALA A 58 -7.38 8.44 19.15
N GLN A 59 -7.79 7.40 18.41
CA GLN A 59 -7.03 6.15 18.26
C GLN A 59 -5.91 6.22 17.21
N VAL A 60 -5.82 7.28 16.40
CA VAL A 60 -4.80 7.36 15.34
C VAL A 60 -3.40 7.38 15.95
N GLU A 61 -3.20 8.20 16.98
CA GLU A 61 -1.88 8.40 17.61
C GLU A 61 -1.55 7.37 18.68
N THR A 62 -2.41 6.37 18.89
CA THR A 62 -2.18 5.26 19.84
C THR A 62 -1.66 4.00 19.16
N ARG A 63 -1.58 3.98 17.82
CA ARG A 63 -1.18 2.83 17.02
C ARG A 63 0.05 3.13 16.20
N ASP A 64 0.81 2.10 15.90
CA ASP A 64 1.93 2.12 14.97
C ASP A 64 1.51 1.94 13.50
N TYR A 65 0.21 1.90 13.18
CA TYR A 65 -0.32 1.84 11.82
C TYR A 65 -1.58 2.69 11.62
N ARG A 66 -1.82 3.14 10.39
CA ARG A 66 -3.09 3.80 10.01
C ARG A 66 -4.16 2.76 9.66
N ARG A 67 -5.35 2.90 10.23
CA ARG A 67 -6.50 2.01 9.94
C ARG A 67 -6.96 2.23 8.50
N GLY A 68 -7.19 1.16 7.74
CA GLY A 68 -7.70 1.21 6.36
C GLY A 68 -6.65 1.32 5.25
N THR A 69 -5.37 1.51 5.59
CA THR A 69 -4.27 1.63 4.61
C THR A 69 -3.37 0.39 4.53
N GLY A 70 -3.66 -0.65 5.30
CA GLY A 70 -2.83 -1.87 5.38
C GLY A 70 -1.49 -1.66 6.09
N SER A 71 -0.69 -2.73 6.21
CA SER A 71 0.64 -2.72 6.85
C SER A 71 1.69 -1.92 6.09
N LEU A 72 1.38 -1.45 4.87
CA LEU A 72 2.25 -0.61 4.05
C LEU A 72 2.50 0.78 4.65
N PHE A 73 1.63 1.23 5.58
CA PHE A 73 1.71 2.53 6.25
C PHE A 73 1.82 2.40 7.78
N VAL A 74 2.70 1.52 8.23
CA VAL A 74 3.17 1.48 9.62
C VAL A 74 4.10 2.68 9.90
N ALA A 75 4.38 2.99 11.17
CA ALA A 75 5.27 4.06 11.62
C ALA A 75 6.72 3.96 11.11
N GLY A 76 7.03 2.94 10.29
CA GLY A 76 8.29 2.76 9.59
C GLY A 76 9.45 2.47 10.52
N GLN A 77 10.68 2.66 10.02
CA GLN A 77 11.94 2.41 10.74
C GLN A 77 12.15 3.28 11.99
N ARG A 78 11.26 4.24 12.28
CA ARG A 78 11.40 5.17 13.41
C ARG A 78 10.82 4.62 14.72
N GLY A 79 10.01 3.56 14.66
CA GLY A 79 9.25 3.09 15.82
C GLY A 79 8.22 4.11 16.31
N GLY A 80 7.32 3.67 17.19
CA GLY A 80 6.29 4.53 17.80
C GLY A 80 4.99 4.62 17.00
N ASN A 81 4.12 5.55 17.40
CA ASN A 81 2.78 5.67 16.85
C ASN A 81 2.69 6.63 15.66
N VAL A 82 1.76 6.38 14.74
CA VAL A 82 1.50 7.29 13.60
C VAL A 82 0.84 8.58 14.08
N LYS A 83 1.35 9.73 13.66
CA LYS A 83 0.74 11.02 13.99
C LYS A 83 -0.44 11.34 13.09
N LYS A 84 -1.33 12.24 13.52
CA LYS A 84 -2.30 12.84 12.59
C LYS A 84 -1.57 13.57 11.46
N LEU A 85 -2.10 13.44 10.24
CA LEU A 85 -1.58 14.23 9.12
C LEU A 85 -2.05 15.67 9.32
N GLU A 86 -1.16 16.62 9.10
CA GLU A 86 -1.55 18.02 9.11
C GLU A 86 -2.55 18.31 7.98
N PRO A 87 -3.55 19.18 8.23
CA PRO A 87 -4.53 19.55 7.24
C PRO A 87 -3.86 20.24 6.05
N MET A 88 -4.34 19.95 4.84
CA MET A 88 -3.97 20.72 3.66
C MET A 88 -4.76 22.03 3.64
N PRO A 89 -4.24 23.10 3.03
CA PRO A 89 -5.05 24.27 2.70
C PRO A 89 -6.17 23.89 1.71
N PRO A 90 -7.28 24.65 1.62
CA PRO A 90 -8.42 24.33 0.76
C PRO A 90 -8.10 24.20 -0.74
N LYS A 91 -7.04 24.85 -1.21
CA LYS A 91 -6.52 24.77 -2.58
C LYS A 91 -5.03 24.44 -2.54
N PRO A 92 -4.68 23.17 -2.31
CA PRO A 92 -3.29 22.79 -2.12
C PRO A 92 -2.46 22.99 -3.40
N THR A 93 -1.26 23.52 -3.23
CA THR A 93 -0.24 23.62 -4.27
C THR A 93 0.77 22.48 -4.16
N LEU A 94 1.63 22.30 -5.16
CA LEU A 94 2.70 21.30 -5.10
C LEU A 94 3.59 21.48 -3.86
N LEU A 95 3.91 22.74 -3.49
CA LEU A 95 4.72 23.04 -2.30
C LEU A 95 4.04 22.55 -1.01
N ASP A 96 2.71 22.64 -0.93
CA ASP A 96 1.97 22.13 0.23
C ASP A 96 2.10 20.60 0.34
N PHE A 97 2.12 19.87 -0.77
CA PHE A 97 2.39 18.43 -0.74
C PHE A 97 3.81 18.13 -0.25
N PHE A 98 4.81 18.89 -0.69
CA PHE A 98 6.17 18.76 -0.17
C PHE A 98 6.25 19.00 1.34
N LYS A 99 5.53 20.00 1.83
CA LYS A 99 5.51 20.36 3.26
C LYS A 99 4.75 19.35 4.11
N TYR A 100 3.57 18.93 3.67
CA TYR A 100 2.61 18.21 4.52
C TYR A 100 2.48 16.72 4.22
N ARG A 101 3.00 16.23 3.09
CA ARG A 101 2.87 14.82 2.66
C ARG A 101 4.21 14.15 2.36
N PHE A 102 5.14 14.84 1.71
CA PHE A 102 6.42 14.26 1.30
C PHE A 102 7.57 14.55 2.28
N ALA A 103 7.37 15.44 3.25
CA ALA A 103 8.41 15.75 4.23
C ALA A 103 8.78 14.52 5.08
N PRO A 104 10.08 14.29 5.36
CA PRO A 104 11.23 15.03 4.85
C PRO A 104 11.53 14.68 3.38
N ALA A 105 11.67 15.70 2.53
CA ALA A 105 11.90 15.54 1.09
C ALA A 105 13.33 15.93 0.65
N ASN A 106 14.29 15.89 1.58
CA ASN A 106 15.67 16.36 1.33
C ASN A 106 16.32 15.64 0.15
N HIS A 107 16.04 14.34 0.00
CA HIS A 107 16.52 13.50 -1.10
C HIS A 107 16.24 14.12 -2.47
N VAL A 108 14.96 14.24 -2.80
CA VAL A 108 14.51 14.76 -4.09
C VAL A 108 14.83 16.26 -4.27
N LEU A 109 14.85 17.04 -3.19
CA LEU A 109 15.26 18.45 -3.23
C LEU A 109 16.73 18.60 -3.59
N GLN A 110 17.62 17.79 -3.03
CA GLN A 110 19.05 17.78 -3.38
C GLN A 110 19.26 17.28 -4.81
N SER A 111 18.56 16.21 -5.19
CA SER A 111 18.61 15.65 -6.55
C SER A 111 18.22 16.69 -7.61
N ALA A 112 17.09 17.38 -7.40
CA ALA A 112 16.64 18.47 -8.28
C ALA A 112 17.61 19.67 -8.28
N THR A 113 18.14 20.04 -7.11
CA THR A 113 19.13 21.13 -7.00
C THR A 113 20.40 20.81 -7.77
N ARG A 114 20.87 19.56 -7.73
CA ARG A 114 22.04 19.12 -8.48
C ARG A 114 21.77 19.11 -9.98
N ALA A 115 20.62 18.60 -10.41
CA ALA A 115 20.20 18.63 -11.81
C ALA A 115 20.15 20.09 -12.35
N LEU A 116 19.62 21.01 -11.55
CA LEU A 116 19.60 22.45 -11.88
C LEU A 116 21.01 23.01 -12.01
N LYS A 117 21.90 22.76 -11.04
CA LYS A 117 23.28 23.26 -11.04
C LYS A 117 24.15 22.67 -12.15
N THR A 118 23.82 21.49 -12.65
CA THR A 118 24.53 20.82 -13.75
C THR A 118 23.93 21.14 -15.13
N GLY A 119 22.96 22.06 -15.21
CA GLY A 119 22.42 22.55 -16.47
C GLY A 119 21.49 21.57 -17.18
N MET A 120 20.82 20.68 -16.45
CA MET A 120 19.82 19.78 -17.02
C MET A 120 18.60 20.54 -17.52
N SER A 121 17.80 19.90 -18.39
CA SER A 121 16.53 20.45 -18.84
C SER A 121 15.52 20.58 -17.69
N GLU A 122 14.55 21.48 -17.80
CA GLU A 122 13.46 21.59 -16.82
C GLU A 122 12.70 20.28 -16.63
N GLU A 123 12.56 19.47 -17.69
CA GLU A 123 11.93 18.15 -17.64
C GLU A 123 12.67 17.18 -16.72
N VAL A 124 14.02 17.18 -16.77
CA VAL A 124 14.87 16.35 -15.89
C VAL A 124 14.91 16.92 -14.48
N ILE A 125 14.99 18.25 -14.33
CA ILE A 125 14.97 18.90 -13.01
C ILE A 125 13.66 18.55 -12.28
N LEU A 126 12.52 18.66 -12.98
CA LEU A 126 11.22 18.30 -12.43
C LEU A 126 11.12 16.79 -12.15
N ALA A 127 11.64 15.93 -13.03
CA ALA A 127 11.69 14.50 -12.77
C ALA A 127 12.50 14.18 -11.50
N CYS A 128 13.68 14.78 -11.32
CA CYS A 128 14.48 14.64 -10.09
C CYS A 128 13.74 15.12 -8.84
N LEU A 129 12.93 16.18 -8.95
CA LEU A 129 12.12 16.68 -7.83
C LEU A 129 11.00 15.69 -7.44
N LEU A 130 10.48 14.92 -8.40
CA LEU A 130 9.28 14.10 -8.21
C LEU A 130 9.55 12.59 -8.12
N HIS A 131 10.70 12.09 -8.58
CA HIS A 131 10.91 10.67 -8.87
C HIS A 131 10.59 9.72 -7.70
N ASP A 132 10.90 10.16 -6.47
CA ASP A 132 10.83 9.35 -5.27
C ASP A 132 9.76 9.77 -4.25
N VAL A 133 8.98 10.82 -4.52
CA VAL A 133 7.96 11.28 -3.55
C VAL A 133 6.85 10.24 -3.34
N VAL A 134 6.66 9.35 -4.32
CA VAL A 134 5.72 8.23 -4.21
C VAL A 134 6.15 7.18 -3.19
N GLN A 135 7.42 7.16 -2.76
CA GLN A 135 7.87 6.28 -1.68
C GLN A 135 7.19 6.58 -0.34
N SER A 136 6.58 7.76 -0.18
CA SER A 136 5.67 8.07 0.94
C SER A 136 4.37 7.25 0.90
N LEU A 137 4.06 6.61 -0.23
CA LEU A 137 2.89 5.76 -0.44
C LEU A 137 3.28 4.29 -0.66
N ILE A 138 4.21 4.03 -1.58
CA ILE A 138 4.65 2.70 -1.97
C ILE A 138 6.12 2.70 -2.33
N LYS A 139 6.90 1.81 -1.69
CA LYS A 139 8.35 1.73 -1.88
C LYS A 139 8.75 0.83 -3.05
N THR A 140 8.08 -0.31 -3.16
CA THR A 140 8.33 -1.28 -4.23
C THR A 140 7.92 -0.66 -5.55
N ASP A 141 8.78 -0.80 -6.57
CA ASP A 141 8.47 -0.36 -7.92
C ASP A 141 8.10 1.13 -8.02
N HIS A 142 8.65 1.97 -7.13
CA HIS A 142 8.29 3.38 -6.97
C HIS A 142 8.38 4.17 -8.28
N GLY A 143 9.36 3.96 -9.15
CA GLY A 143 9.39 4.63 -10.46
C GLY A 143 8.12 4.39 -11.30
N TRP A 144 7.59 3.16 -11.33
CA TRP A 144 6.35 2.83 -12.06
C TRP A 144 5.14 3.51 -11.44
N TRP A 145 4.96 3.40 -10.13
CA TRP A 145 3.85 4.02 -9.41
C TRP A 145 3.91 5.54 -9.46
N GLY A 146 5.10 6.12 -9.32
CA GLY A 146 5.35 7.56 -9.38
C GLY A 146 5.05 8.12 -10.76
N ALA A 147 5.46 7.42 -11.81
CA ALA A 147 5.14 7.83 -13.17
C ALA A 147 3.62 7.85 -13.40
N GLN A 148 2.89 6.81 -12.97
CA GLN A 148 1.43 6.77 -13.07
C GLN A 148 0.75 7.92 -12.33
N LEU A 149 1.28 8.31 -11.17
CA LEU A 149 0.75 9.42 -10.39
C LEU A 149 0.89 10.77 -11.12
N PHE A 150 2.02 11.01 -11.80
CA PHE A 150 2.32 12.30 -12.41
C PHE A 150 2.01 12.40 -13.90
N GLU A 151 1.90 11.28 -14.63
CA GLU A 151 1.68 11.23 -16.08
C GLU A 151 0.57 12.16 -16.61
N PRO A 152 -0.58 12.34 -15.93
CA PRO A 152 -1.62 13.26 -16.41
C PRO A 152 -1.25 14.75 -16.37
N TYR A 153 -0.19 15.13 -15.65
CA TYR A 153 0.13 16.51 -15.30
C TYR A 153 1.47 17.01 -15.85
N VAL A 154 2.31 16.11 -16.37
CA VAL A 154 3.67 16.41 -16.84
C VAL A 154 3.88 15.94 -18.27
N SER A 155 4.98 16.33 -18.90
CA SER A 155 5.30 15.85 -20.25
C SER A 155 5.51 14.33 -20.26
N ALA A 156 5.25 13.70 -21.40
CA ALA A 156 5.54 12.27 -21.59
C ALA A 156 7.02 11.95 -21.31
N LYS A 157 7.92 12.91 -21.52
CA LYS A 157 9.35 12.78 -21.28
C LYS A 157 9.68 12.77 -19.78
N THR A 158 9.12 13.70 -19.00
CA THR A 158 9.25 13.71 -17.53
C THR A 158 8.65 12.45 -16.92
N SER A 159 7.46 12.02 -17.37
CA SER A 159 6.85 10.76 -16.91
C SER A 159 7.73 9.55 -17.25
N PHE A 160 8.30 9.50 -18.46
CA PHE A 160 9.23 8.44 -18.86
C PHE A 160 10.51 8.44 -18.00
N ALA A 161 11.05 9.62 -17.69
CA ALA A 161 12.21 9.77 -16.81
C ALA A 161 11.93 9.21 -15.41
N ILE A 162 10.78 9.59 -14.82
CA ILE A 162 10.32 9.06 -13.52
C ILE A 162 10.10 7.54 -13.60
N ARG A 163 9.49 7.03 -14.67
CA ARG A 163 9.15 5.61 -14.78
C ARG A 163 10.35 4.69 -14.68
N TYR A 164 11.42 5.06 -15.37
CA TYR A 164 12.51 4.14 -15.66
C TYR A 164 13.80 4.42 -14.89
N HIS A 165 13.93 5.54 -14.17
CA HIS A 165 15.15 5.86 -13.40
C HIS A 165 15.56 4.72 -12.46
N GLN A 166 14.60 4.05 -11.80
CA GLN A 166 14.89 2.98 -10.86
C GLN A 166 15.44 1.71 -11.51
N ALA A 167 15.13 1.43 -12.77
CA ALA A 167 15.68 0.26 -13.46
C ALA A 167 17.14 0.50 -13.81
N LEU A 168 17.47 1.75 -14.17
CA LEU A 168 18.80 2.17 -14.60
C LEU A 168 19.83 2.17 -13.47
N ARG A 169 19.41 2.26 -12.20
CA ARG A 169 20.30 2.25 -11.03
C ARG A 169 21.14 0.97 -10.91
N PHE A 170 20.69 -0.11 -11.53
CA PHE A 170 21.40 -1.39 -11.51
C PHE A 170 22.46 -1.54 -12.60
N TYR A 171 22.50 -0.63 -13.57
CA TYR A 171 23.35 -0.77 -14.75
C TYR A 171 24.27 0.44 -14.88
N PRO A 172 25.61 0.23 -14.75
CA PRO A 172 26.58 1.31 -14.91
C PRO A 172 26.55 1.87 -16.33
N ASP A 173 26.85 3.16 -16.45
CA ASP A 173 27.02 3.86 -17.71
C ASP A 173 28.11 4.94 -17.55
N PRO A 174 29.40 4.57 -17.67
CA PRO A 174 30.51 5.50 -17.52
C PRO A 174 30.46 6.67 -18.52
N ALA A 175 29.87 6.47 -19.70
CA ALA A 175 29.71 7.55 -20.69
C ALA A 175 28.73 8.64 -20.23
N ALA A 176 27.75 8.27 -19.40
CA ALA A 176 26.85 9.19 -18.72
C ALA A 176 27.35 9.63 -17.34
N GLY A 177 28.54 9.18 -16.90
CA GLY A 177 29.08 9.43 -15.57
C GLY A 177 28.37 8.68 -14.44
N TYR A 178 27.78 7.52 -14.74
CA TYR A 178 27.12 6.67 -13.74
C TYR A 178 27.92 5.39 -13.49
N GLU A 179 28.37 5.20 -12.26
CA GLU A 179 28.98 3.94 -11.81
C GLU A 179 28.01 3.16 -10.94
N TYR A 180 28.12 1.83 -10.95
CA TYR A 180 27.31 1.00 -10.07
C TYR A 180 27.69 1.28 -8.61
N PRO A 181 26.74 1.67 -7.73
CA PRO A 181 27.07 2.12 -6.38
C PRO A 181 27.71 1.03 -5.51
N ASP A 182 28.79 1.35 -4.79
CA ASP A 182 29.43 0.43 -3.84
C ASP A 182 28.47 -0.07 -2.75
N LEU A 183 27.51 0.76 -2.34
CA LEU A 183 26.48 0.37 -1.40
C LEU A 183 25.69 -0.84 -1.89
N TYR A 184 25.43 -0.94 -3.19
CA TYR A 184 24.65 -2.05 -3.75
C TYR A 184 25.46 -3.34 -3.73
N ARG A 185 26.76 -3.29 -4.02
CA ARG A 185 27.67 -4.44 -3.85
C ARG A 185 27.67 -4.93 -2.41
N ARG A 186 27.72 -4.01 -1.43
CA ARG A 186 27.73 -4.35 0.00
C ARG A 186 26.41 -4.95 0.49
N ILE A 187 25.27 -4.47 -0.01
CA ILE A 187 23.94 -4.88 0.47
C ILE A 187 23.42 -6.12 -0.28
N PHE A 188 23.66 -6.22 -1.59
CA PHE A 188 23.09 -7.28 -2.42
C PHE A 188 24.11 -8.36 -2.83
N GLY A 189 25.41 -8.09 -2.73
CA GLY A 189 26.47 -8.93 -3.26
C GLY A 189 26.96 -8.47 -4.64
N GLU A 190 28.21 -8.80 -4.97
CA GLU A 190 28.82 -8.49 -6.28
C GLU A 190 28.22 -9.31 -7.42
N ASP A 191 27.64 -10.47 -7.10
CA ASP A 191 26.98 -11.41 -8.01
C ASP A 191 25.46 -11.19 -8.10
N TYR A 192 24.94 -10.11 -7.51
CA TYR A 192 23.52 -9.78 -7.61
C TYR A 192 23.08 -9.57 -9.06
N VAL A 193 22.04 -10.29 -9.46
CA VAL A 193 21.39 -10.13 -10.77
C VAL A 193 19.99 -9.53 -10.57
N PRO A 194 19.68 -8.37 -11.18
CA PRO A 194 18.34 -7.80 -11.12
C PRO A 194 17.28 -8.77 -11.68
N PRO A 195 16.03 -8.74 -11.18
CA PRO A 195 14.96 -9.58 -11.71
C PRO A 195 14.75 -9.41 -13.22
N PRO A 196 14.26 -10.45 -13.94
CA PRO A 196 14.14 -10.42 -15.40
C PRO A 196 13.37 -9.22 -15.98
N HIS A 197 12.34 -8.74 -15.27
CA HIS A 197 11.56 -7.58 -15.71
C HIS A 197 12.34 -6.25 -15.61
N ILE A 198 13.26 -6.12 -14.64
CA ILE A 198 14.16 -4.98 -14.52
C ILE A 198 15.16 -4.98 -15.67
N GLU A 199 15.72 -6.14 -16.00
CA GLU A 199 16.63 -6.28 -17.15
C GLU A 199 15.94 -5.98 -18.48
N ALA A 200 14.71 -6.48 -18.66
CA ALA A 200 13.91 -6.16 -19.84
C ALA A 200 13.63 -4.66 -19.95
N ALA A 201 13.28 -4.00 -18.84
CA ALA A 201 13.08 -2.55 -18.79
C ALA A 201 14.37 -1.79 -19.15
N TYR A 202 15.52 -2.19 -18.59
CA TYR A 202 16.81 -1.61 -18.96
C TYR A 202 17.11 -1.73 -20.45
N LYS A 203 16.97 -2.92 -21.03
CA LYS A 203 17.20 -3.16 -22.47
C LYS A 203 16.27 -2.31 -23.34
N PHE A 204 15.00 -2.19 -22.96
CA PHE A 204 14.05 -1.33 -23.65
C PHE A 204 14.48 0.14 -23.59
N VAL A 205 14.76 0.65 -22.39
CA VAL A 205 15.10 2.07 -22.16
C VAL A 205 16.42 2.43 -22.84
N ARG A 206 17.41 1.53 -22.82
CA ARG A 206 18.72 1.72 -23.45
C ARG A 206 18.65 1.96 -24.96
N ASN A 207 17.63 1.40 -25.61
CA ASN A 207 17.37 1.55 -27.04
C ASN A 207 16.33 2.64 -27.35
N HIS A 208 15.78 3.31 -26.33
CA HIS A 208 14.77 4.33 -26.51
C HIS A 208 15.40 5.70 -26.80
N LYS A 209 14.78 6.50 -27.67
CA LYS A 209 15.24 7.86 -28.02
C LYS A 209 15.37 8.83 -26.83
N TRP A 210 14.68 8.51 -25.72
CA TRP A 210 14.73 9.27 -24.47
C TRP A 210 15.61 8.62 -23.42
N TYR A 211 16.55 7.74 -23.78
CA TYR A 211 17.43 7.06 -22.83
C TYR A 211 18.08 8.00 -21.80
N MET A 212 18.54 9.17 -22.26
CA MET A 212 19.22 10.12 -21.39
C MET A 212 18.31 10.74 -20.32
N GLU A 213 17.00 10.76 -20.50
CA GLU A 213 16.08 11.41 -19.57
C GLU A 213 16.02 10.68 -18.20
N PRO A 214 15.65 9.39 -18.12
CA PRO A 214 15.74 8.63 -16.87
C PRO A 214 17.19 8.45 -16.43
N ARG A 215 18.16 8.34 -17.36
CA ARG A 215 19.57 8.18 -16.99
C ARG A 215 20.09 9.40 -16.23
N MET A 216 19.74 10.61 -16.67
CA MET A 216 20.13 11.82 -15.96
C MET A 216 19.40 11.99 -14.63
N VAL A 217 18.19 11.42 -14.47
CA VAL A 217 17.57 11.29 -13.14
C VAL A 217 18.44 10.37 -12.27
N THR A 218 18.76 9.16 -12.73
CA THR A 218 19.62 8.22 -11.97
C THR A 218 21.01 8.79 -11.65
N VAL A 219 21.60 9.58 -12.55
CA VAL A 219 22.89 10.25 -12.30
C VAL A 219 22.77 11.31 -11.20
N ASN A 220 21.65 12.02 -11.14
CA ASN A 220 21.42 13.10 -10.17
C ASN A 220 20.70 12.65 -8.89
N ASP A 221 20.28 11.40 -8.82
CA ASP A 221 19.71 10.71 -7.66
C ASP A 221 20.83 10.48 -6.62
N LEU A 222 20.75 11.20 -5.48
CA LEU A 222 21.82 11.32 -4.48
C LEU A 222 21.60 10.45 -3.23
#